data_AF-Q6AEN6-F1
#
_entry.id   AF-Q6AEN6-F1
#
_cell.length_a   1.000
_cell.length_b   1.000
_cell.length_c   1.000
_cell.angle_alpha   90.00
_cell.angle_beta   90.00
_cell.angle_gamma   90.00
#
_symmetry.space_group_name_H-M   'P 1'
#
loop_
_entity.id
_entity.type
_entity.pdbx_description
1 polymer ?
#
loop_
_entity_poly.entity_id
_entity_poly.type
_entity_poly.pdbx_seq_one_letter_code
_entity_poly.pdbx_strand_id
1 'polypeptide(L)'
;MSACSAKNESAAPAPAPSARTAAPAPSPDAFFQKPLTAVTRYVALGDSFAAGMGGGIEYGKCRRSPKSYPEIFARDTGVDLVVNAACAGATTRDLLKNQLIALDDRTELVTLSIGGNDLGVAEAASNARIVVTGYALLYDNSDQKAADFEMATAVNAAVLGLNQTISDAVEKQNAAGLPLAYIGVDFTGHGIGSGTPWISRSGPAAFHPTVDGYGEYARELVWLLGRA
;
A
#
# COMPACT_ATOMS: atom_id res chain seq x y z
N MET A 1 -18.02 -49.81 5.55
CA MET A 1 -17.10 -49.18 4.59
C MET A 1 -17.94 -48.41 3.59
N SER A 2 -18.01 -47.09 3.72
CA SER A 2 -18.69 -46.20 2.77
C SER A 2 -17.72 -45.09 2.42
N ALA A 3 -17.33 -45.03 1.15
CA ALA A 3 -16.44 -44.01 0.60
C ALA A 3 -17.26 -42.79 0.17
N CYS A 4 -16.80 -41.58 0.52
CA CYS A 4 -17.32 -40.34 -0.07
C CYS A 4 -16.63 -40.09 -1.41
N SER A 5 -17.42 -40.00 -2.48
CA SER A 5 -16.98 -39.57 -3.81
C SER A 5 -16.65 -38.08 -3.81
N ALA A 6 -15.43 -37.74 -4.24
CA ALA A 6 -15.03 -36.37 -4.54
C ALA A 6 -15.73 -35.89 -5.82
N LYS A 7 -16.39 -34.73 -5.75
CA LYS A 7 -16.87 -34.02 -6.94
C LYS A 7 -15.67 -33.30 -7.58
N ASN A 8 -15.46 -33.53 -8.87
CA ASN A 8 -14.55 -32.74 -9.70
C ASN A 8 -15.07 -31.31 -9.78
N GLU A 9 -14.46 -30.37 -9.07
CA GLU A 9 -14.53 -28.96 -9.42
C GLU A 9 -13.54 -28.73 -10.56
N SER A 10 -14.08 -28.45 -11.74
CA SER A 10 -13.30 -28.00 -12.89
C SER A 10 -12.60 -26.69 -12.51
N ALA A 11 -11.27 -26.72 -12.40
CA ALA A 11 -10.47 -25.50 -12.26
C ALA A 11 -10.83 -24.55 -13.40
N ALA A 12 -11.17 -23.31 -13.06
CA ALA A 12 -11.30 -22.25 -14.05
C ALA A 12 -9.96 -22.10 -14.81
N PRO A 13 -9.98 -21.89 -16.13
CA PRO A 13 -8.75 -21.69 -16.89
C PRO A 13 -7.98 -20.50 -16.34
N ALA A 14 -6.66 -20.65 -16.18
CA ALA A 14 -5.78 -19.55 -15.84
C ALA A 14 -5.93 -18.43 -16.89
N PRO A 15 -6.01 -17.15 -16.48
CA PRO A 15 -6.06 -16.06 -17.43
C PRO A 15 -4.82 -16.09 -18.34
N ALA A 16 -5.04 -15.82 -19.63
CA ALA A 16 -3.95 -15.68 -20.60
C ALA A 16 -2.93 -14.63 -20.13
N PRO A 17 -1.64 -14.74 -20.49
CA PRO A 17 -0.65 -13.75 -20.11
C PRO A 17 -1.01 -12.41 -20.77
N SER A 18 -1.63 -11.52 -19.99
CA SER A 18 -1.79 -10.12 -20.36
C SER A 18 -0.41 -9.56 -20.71
N ALA A 19 -0.34 -8.75 -21.76
CA ALA A 19 0.83 -7.94 -22.07
C ALA A 19 1.42 -7.37 -20.77
N ARG A 20 2.75 -7.45 -20.59
CA ARG A 20 3.44 -6.98 -19.37
C ARG A 20 2.87 -5.62 -18.98
N THR A 21 2.00 -5.60 -17.98
CA THR A 21 1.42 -4.35 -17.48
C THR A 21 2.55 -3.67 -16.73
N ALA A 22 3.01 -2.53 -17.23
CA ALA A 22 3.99 -1.74 -16.49
C ALA A 22 3.38 -1.27 -15.17
N ALA A 23 4.21 -0.96 -14.17
CA ALA A 23 3.71 -0.33 -12.96
C ALA A 23 3.04 1.00 -13.33
N PRO A 24 1.86 1.32 -12.76
CA PRO A 24 1.22 2.61 -12.98
C PRO A 24 2.15 3.74 -12.53
N ALA A 25 2.16 4.83 -13.31
CA ALA A 25 2.95 6.01 -12.97
C ALA A 25 2.33 6.74 -11.76
N PRO A 26 3.14 7.44 -10.94
CA PRO A 26 2.61 8.34 -9.92
C PRO A 26 1.70 9.38 -10.55
N SER A 27 0.57 9.66 -9.92
CA SER A 27 -0.27 10.79 -10.34
C SER A 27 0.29 12.10 -9.77
N PRO A 28 0.03 13.25 -10.40
CA PRO A 28 0.35 14.53 -9.80
C PRO A 28 -0.30 14.68 -8.42
N ASP A 29 0.34 15.47 -7.57
CA ASP A 29 -0.28 15.88 -6.33
C ASP A 29 -1.41 16.89 -6.60
N ALA A 30 -2.63 16.52 -6.18
CA ALA A 30 -3.81 17.37 -6.29
C ALA A 30 -3.74 18.65 -5.42
N PHE A 31 -2.80 18.73 -4.46
CA PHE A 31 -2.66 19.83 -3.51
C PHE A 31 -1.28 20.53 -3.54
N PHE A 32 -0.58 20.52 -4.68
CA PHE A 32 0.82 20.95 -4.75
C PHE A 32 1.09 22.41 -4.32
N GLN A 33 0.03 23.21 -4.25
CA GLN A 33 0.05 24.60 -3.79
C GLN A 33 -0.05 24.76 -2.27
N LYS A 34 -0.38 23.70 -1.52
CA LYS A 34 -0.48 23.70 -0.05
C LYS A 34 0.69 22.88 0.52
N PRO A 35 1.87 23.49 0.71
CA PRO A 35 3.02 22.81 1.27
C PRO A 35 2.71 22.28 2.67
N LEU A 36 3.38 21.18 3.04
CA LEU A 36 3.30 20.65 4.38
C LEU A 36 3.91 21.64 5.38
N THR A 37 3.44 21.59 6.61
CA THR A 37 3.97 22.35 7.74
C THR A 37 3.98 21.48 8.99
N ALA A 38 4.70 21.89 10.03
CA ALA A 38 4.80 21.12 11.27
C ALA A 38 3.45 20.96 12.00
N VAL A 39 2.45 21.78 11.65
CA VAL A 39 1.09 21.69 12.18
C VAL A 39 0.12 20.95 11.26
N THR A 40 0.61 20.46 10.10
CA THR A 40 -0.22 19.68 9.19
C THR A 40 -0.67 18.39 9.86
N ARG A 41 -1.97 18.28 10.12
CA ARG A 41 -2.56 17.14 10.82
C ARG A 41 -2.71 15.96 9.88
N TYR A 42 -1.93 14.93 10.17
CA TYR A 42 -1.79 13.72 9.37
C TYR A 42 -2.48 12.53 10.04
N VAL A 43 -3.31 11.83 9.27
CA VAL A 43 -3.93 10.55 9.65
C VAL A 43 -3.50 9.46 8.68
N ALA A 44 -3.04 8.33 9.20
CA ALA A 44 -2.71 7.17 8.37
C ALA A 44 -3.76 6.07 8.52
N LEU A 45 -4.29 5.62 7.39
CA LEU A 45 -5.29 4.57 7.29
C LEU A 45 -4.74 3.40 6.46
N GLY A 46 -5.39 2.24 6.54
CA GLY A 46 -5.09 1.13 5.66
C GLY A 46 -4.93 -0.21 6.36
N ASP A 47 -4.22 -1.09 5.67
CA ASP A 47 -4.01 -2.47 6.03
C ASP A 47 -2.67 -2.71 6.77
N SER A 48 -2.10 -3.90 6.65
CA SER A 48 -0.84 -4.26 7.28
C SER A 48 0.37 -3.50 6.73
N PHE A 49 0.32 -2.98 5.50
CA PHE A 49 1.40 -2.18 4.92
C PHE A 49 1.47 -0.82 5.63
N ALA A 50 0.35 -0.11 5.77
CA ALA A 50 0.27 1.12 6.56
C ALA A 50 0.47 0.89 8.06
N ALA A 51 0.05 -0.25 8.60
CA ALA A 51 0.30 -0.59 9.99
C ALA A 51 1.79 -0.82 10.28
N GLY A 52 2.59 -1.27 9.30
CA GLY A 52 4.02 -1.52 9.48
C GLY A 52 4.37 -2.95 9.91
N MET A 53 3.54 -3.94 9.59
CA MET A 53 3.87 -5.34 9.89
C MET A 53 5.19 -5.74 9.24
N GLY A 54 6.13 -6.30 10.01
CA GLY A 54 7.49 -6.59 9.53
C GLY A 54 8.50 -5.47 9.74
N GLY A 55 8.04 -4.28 10.17
CA GLY A 55 8.87 -3.13 10.51
C GLY A 55 9.59 -3.23 11.87
N GLY A 56 9.80 -4.43 12.41
CA GLY A 56 10.44 -4.62 13.72
C GLY A 56 9.44 -4.78 14.88
N ILE A 57 9.52 -3.93 15.91
CA ILE A 57 8.62 -4.04 17.07
C ILE A 57 7.20 -3.65 16.65
N GLU A 58 6.23 -4.48 17.03
CA GLU A 58 4.82 -4.28 16.71
C GLU A 58 3.96 -4.32 17.96
N TYR A 59 2.88 -3.55 17.98
CA TYR A 59 1.98 -3.44 19.13
C TYR A 59 0.51 -3.66 18.75
N GLY A 60 -0.23 -4.18 19.74
CA GLY A 60 -1.67 -4.37 19.65
C GLY A 60 -2.09 -5.39 18.59
N LYS A 61 -3.42 -5.59 18.47
CA LYS A 61 -4.00 -6.54 17.51
C LYS A 61 -3.81 -6.10 16.06
N CYS A 62 -3.65 -4.80 15.83
CA CYS A 62 -3.42 -4.23 14.51
C CYS A 62 -1.97 -4.35 14.05
N ARG A 63 -1.06 -4.88 14.89
CA ARG A 63 0.37 -5.07 14.58
C ARG A 63 1.03 -3.81 14.05
N ARG A 64 0.78 -2.68 14.73
CA ARG A 64 1.34 -1.38 14.34
C ARG A 64 2.79 -1.26 14.75
N SER A 65 3.63 -0.75 13.86
CA SER A 65 5.05 -0.53 14.10
C SER A 65 5.41 0.95 14.08
N PRO A 66 6.31 1.42 14.99
CA PRO A 66 6.87 2.77 14.95
C PRO A 66 7.86 2.96 13.78
N LYS A 67 8.10 1.91 12.98
CA LYS A 67 8.85 1.97 11.72
C LYS A 67 7.96 1.66 10.51
N SER A 68 6.65 1.83 10.65
CA SER A 68 5.74 1.85 9.51
C SER A 68 6.01 3.08 8.63
N TYR A 69 5.63 3.03 7.35
CA TYR A 69 5.86 4.16 6.46
C TYR A 69 5.19 5.47 6.96
N PRO A 70 3.99 5.45 7.60
CA PRO A 70 3.44 6.68 8.15
C PRO A 70 4.29 7.32 9.22
N GLU A 71 4.83 6.52 10.14
CA GLU A 71 5.64 6.99 11.27
C GLU A 71 6.99 7.52 10.79
N ILE A 72 7.60 6.84 9.81
CA ILE A 72 8.84 7.29 9.17
C ILE A 72 8.61 8.60 8.43
N PHE A 73 7.55 8.67 7.61
CA PHE A 73 7.20 9.87 6.87
C PHE A 73 6.95 11.07 7.78
N ALA A 74 6.18 10.89 8.86
CA ALA A 74 5.88 11.94 9.83
C ALA A 74 7.15 12.46 10.50
N ARG A 75 8.04 11.56 10.94
CA ARG A 75 9.34 11.91 11.51
C ARG A 75 10.23 12.67 10.52
N ASP A 76 10.29 12.21 9.26
CA ASP A 76 11.21 12.75 8.27
C ASP A 76 10.73 14.11 7.72
N THR A 77 9.42 14.34 7.68
CA THR A 77 8.85 15.61 7.21
C THR A 77 8.59 16.60 8.33
N GLY A 78 8.31 16.15 9.55
CA GLY A 78 7.95 17.00 10.69
C GLY A 78 6.44 17.27 10.83
N VAL A 79 5.59 16.67 10.00
CA VAL A 79 4.12 16.80 10.15
C VAL A 79 3.60 16.14 11.42
N ASP A 80 2.43 16.58 11.88
CA ASP A 80 1.77 16.04 13.09
C ASP A 80 0.98 14.77 12.75
N LEU A 81 1.57 13.60 12.93
CA LEU A 81 0.84 12.33 12.87
C LEU A 81 -0.09 12.20 14.07
N VAL A 82 -1.33 12.65 13.87
CA VAL A 82 -2.39 12.62 14.88
C VAL A 82 -2.71 11.17 15.27
N VAL A 83 -2.83 10.30 14.28
CA VAL A 83 -3.13 8.88 14.50
C VAL A 83 -2.75 8.02 13.30
N ASN A 84 -2.10 6.89 13.57
CA ASN A 84 -2.05 5.74 12.67
C ASN A 84 -3.16 4.76 13.03
N ALA A 85 -4.26 4.79 12.27
CA ALA A 85 -5.43 3.94 12.45
C ALA A 85 -5.36 2.65 11.62
N ALA A 86 -4.34 2.48 10.78
CA ALA A 86 -4.16 1.29 9.94
C ALA A 86 -4.14 0.01 10.78
N CYS A 87 -4.57 -1.10 10.18
CA CYS A 87 -4.71 -2.36 10.90
C CYS A 87 -4.39 -3.55 10.01
N ALA A 88 -3.51 -4.43 10.50
CA ALA A 88 -3.20 -5.66 9.81
C ALA A 88 -4.46 -6.49 9.48
N GLY A 89 -4.58 -6.88 8.21
CA GLY A 89 -5.72 -7.65 7.69
C GLY A 89 -6.98 -6.82 7.39
N ALA A 90 -6.94 -5.50 7.51
CA ALA A 90 -8.08 -4.65 7.19
C ALA A 90 -8.44 -4.72 5.70
N THR A 91 -9.73 -4.87 5.44
CA THR A 91 -10.34 -4.75 4.11
C THR A 91 -10.95 -3.35 3.92
N THR A 92 -11.41 -3.02 2.71
CA THR A 92 -12.17 -1.79 2.47
C THR A 92 -13.41 -1.68 3.37
N ARG A 93 -14.05 -2.79 3.73
CA ARG A 93 -15.16 -2.81 4.70
C ARG A 93 -14.70 -2.39 6.10
N ASP A 94 -13.52 -2.84 6.52
CA ASP A 94 -12.97 -2.48 7.83
C ASP A 94 -12.56 -1.02 7.88
N LEU A 95 -12.05 -0.47 6.77
CA LEU A 95 -11.78 0.97 6.63
C LEU A 95 -13.06 1.77 6.91
N LEU A 96 -14.13 1.49 6.14
CA LEU A 96 -15.41 2.21 6.27
C LEU A 96 -16.01 2.09 7.67
N LYS A 97 -15.89 0.91 8.29
CA LYS A 97 -16.53 0.64 9.58
C LYS A 97 -15.73 1.17 10.77
N ASN A 98 -14.40 1.07 10.73
CA ASN A 98 -13.58 1.17 11.94
C ASN A 98 -12.52 2.27 11.87
N GLN A 99 -12.10 2.69 10.69
CA GLN A 99 -10.95 3.58 10.54
C GLN A 99 -11.34 5.02 10.19
N LEU A 100 -12.43 5.24 9.46
CA LEU A 100 -12.89 6.59 9.10
C LEU A 100 -13.25 7.46 10.32
N ILE A 101 -13.57 6.86 11.47
CA ILE A 101 -13.79 7.58 12.73
C ILE A 101 -12.54 8.30 13.24
N ALA A 102 -11.36 8.00 12.70
CA ALA A 102 -10.11 8.70 12.99
C ALA A 102 -10.00 10.06 12.28
N LEU A 103 -10.88 10.34 11.32
CA LEU A 103 -10.90 11.58 10.55
C LEU A 103 -11.79 12.62 11.22
N ASP A 104 -11.35 13.87 11.23
CA ASP A 104 -12.15 15.03 11.61
C ASP A 104 -12.01 16.16 10.57
N ASP A 105 -12.77 17.24 10.75
CA ASP A 105 -12.80 18.41 9.86
C ASP A 105 -11.47 19.19 9.79
N ARG A 106 -10.56 18.89 10.71
CA ARG A 106 -9.22 19.48 10.79
C ARG A 106 -8.14 18.51 10.29
N THR A 107 -8.49 17.35 9.75
CA THR A 107 -7.52 16.46 9.08
C THR A 107 -7.09 17.09 7.76
N GLU A 108 -5.78 17.20 7.54
CA GLU A 108 -5.23 17.89 6.37
C GLU A 108 -4.45 16.98 5.44
N LEU A 109 -3.91 15.87 5.95
CA LEU A 109 -3.21 14.85 5.17
C LEU A 109 -3.72 13.46 5.57
N VAL A 110 -3.97 12.62 4.57
CA VAL A 110 -4.29 11.22 4.73
C VAL A 110 -3.39 10.39 3.82
N THR A 111 -2.80 9.32 4.35
CA THR A 111 -2.26 8.24 3.51
C THR A 111 -3.08 6.98 3.67
N LEU A 112 -3.15 6.18 2.61
CA LEU A 112 -3.94 4.97 2.57
C LEU A 112 -3.24 3.87 1.76
N SER A 113 -3.00 2.71 2.38
CA SER A 113 -2.73 1.44 1.68
C SER A 113 -3.90 0.49 1.90
N ILE A 114 -4.72 0.25 0.87
CA ILE A 114 -5.82 -0.72 0.95
C ILE A 114 -6.23 -1.19 -0.45
N GLY A 115 -7.04 -2.26 -0.53
CA GLY A 115 -7.58 -2.73 -1.81
C GLY A 115 -8.37 -1.63 -2.55
N GLY A 116 -8.11 -1.47 -3.85
CA GLY A 116 -8.48 -0.29 -4.65
C GLY A 116 -9.93 -0.15 -5.11
N ASN A 117 -10.89 -0.92 -4.62
CA ASN A 117 -12.23 -0.90 -5.22
C ASN A 117 -13.23 0.08 -4.56
N ASP A 118 -12.98 0.54 -3.33
CA ASP A 118 -13.92 1.38 -2.58
C ASP A 118 -13.19 2.46 -1.79
N LEU A 119 -12.70 3.50 -2.46
CA LEU A 119 -11.98 4.65 -1.86
C LEU A 119 -12.93 5.63 -1.13
N GLY A 120 -13.81 5.12 -0.25
CA GLY A 120 -14.77 5.91 0.54
C GLY A 120 -14.15 6.88 1.57
N VAL A 121 -12.82 7.03 1.54
CA VAL A 121 -12.05 7.96 2.37
C VAL A 121 -12.20 9.40 1.88
N ALA A 122 -12.40 9.60 0.58
CA ALA A 122 -12.45 10.92 -0.02
C ALA A 122 -13.72 11.68 0.37
N GLU A 123 -14.85 10.99 0.48
CA GLU A 123 -16.08 11.58 1.02
C GLU A 123 -15.95 11.90 2.52
N ALA A 124 -15.19 11.10 3.28
CA ALA A 124 -15.02 11.28 4.72
C ALA A 124 -14.02 12.41 5.09
N ALA A 125 -13.06 12.72 4.21
CA ALA A 125 -12.07 13.76 4.40
C ALA A 125 -11.91 14.64 3.15
N SER A 126 -13.02 15.24 2.69
CA SER A 126 -13.07 16.02 1.43
C SER A 126 -12.13 17.23 1.39
N ASN A 127 -11.64 17.70 2.54
CA ASN A 127 -10.72 18.84 2.65
C ASN A 127 -9.25 18.41 2.82
N ALA A 128 -8.99 17.11 2.96
CA ALA A 128 -7.64 16.60 3.18
C ALA A 128 -6.95 16.29 1.85
N ARG A 129 -5.62 16.43 1.85
CA ARG A 129 -4.73 15.84 0.86
C ARG A 129 -4.70 14.34 1.07
N ILE A 130 -5.14 13.55 0.09
CA ILE A 130 -5.21 12.09 0.21
C ILE A 130 -4.22 11.46 -0.76
N VAL A 131 -3.28 10.66 -0.22
CA VAL A 131 -2.33 9.87 -1.02
C VAL A 131 -2.57 8.38 -0.82
N VAL A 132 -2.91 7.70 -1.91
CA VAL A 132 -3.08 6.25 -1.94
C VAL A 132 -1.78 5.62 -2.44
N THR A 133 -1.19 4.73 -1.64
CA THR A 133 0.05 4.04 -2.00
C THR A 133 -0.24 2.71 -2.67
N GLY A 134 0.55 2.35 -3.69
CA GLY A 134 0.57 1.00 -4.25
C GLY A 134 1.28 -0.04 -3.37
N TYR A 135 1.26 -1.29 -3.82
CA TYR A 135 2.01 -2.39 -3.21
C TYR A 135 3.32 -2.65 -3.97
N ALA A 136 4.42 -2.83 -3.24
CA ALA A 136 5.69 -3.20 -3.85
C ALA A 136 5.62 -4.58 -4.53
N LEU A 137 6.35 -4.73 -5.63
CA LEU A 137 6.55 -6.04 -6.25
C LEU A 137 7.29 -6.96 -5.28
N LEU A 138 6.80 -8.18 -5.11
CA LEU A 138 7.26 -9.05 -4.03
C LEU A 138 8.59 -9.73 -4.34
N TYR A 139 8.82 -10.09 -5.61
CA TYR A 139 9.99 -10.87 -6.01
C TYR A 139 10.94 -10.08 -6.89
N ASP A 140 12.23 -10.35 -6.73
CA ASP A 140 13.22 -10.05 -7.75
C ASP A 140 13.20 -11.20 -8.77
N ASN A 141 12.70 -10.93 -9.98
CA ASN A 141 12.66 -11.88 -11.08
C ASN A 141 13.66 -11.54 -12.18
N SER A 142 14.79 -10.90 -11.84
CA SER A 142 15.84 -10.55 -12.81
C SER A 142 16.57 -11.77 -13.38
N ASP A 143 16.72 -12.85 -12.59
CA ASP A 143 17.28 -14.13 -13.06
C ASP A 143 16.18 -15.03 -13.65
N GLN A 144 16.09 -15.06 -14.98
CA GLN A 144 15.13 -15.90 -15.73
C GLN A 144 15.39 -17.41 -15.59
N LYS A 145 16.55 -17.80 -15.06
CA LYS A 145 16.91 -19.22 -14.85
C LYS A 145 16.61 -19.68 -13.43
N ALA A 146 16.23 -18.77 -12.53
CA ALA A 146 15.86 -19.13 -11.17
C ALA A 146 14.67 -20.12 -11.19
N ALA A 147 14.73 -21.14 -10.32
CA ALA A 147 13.72 -22.20 -10.28
C ALA A 147 12.31 -21.67 -9.95
N ASP A 148 12.22 -20.52 -9.29
CA ASP A 148 10.97 -19.84 -8.92
C ASP A 148 10.58 -18.70 -9.87
N PHE A 149 11.28 -18.50 -10.99
CA PHE A 149 11.07 -17.37 -11.92
C PHE A 149 9.62 -17.26 -12.43
N GLU A 150 8.99 -18.38 -12.83
CA GLU A 150 7.61 -18.35 -13.35
C GLU A 150 6.61 -17.93 -12.26
N MET A 151 6.78 -18.44 -11.04
CA MET A 151 5.94 -18.06 -9.90
C MET A 151 6.18 -16.60 -9.51
N ALA A 152 7.44 -16.18 -9.40
CA ALA A 152 7.81 -14.79 -9.11
C ALA A 152 7.19 -13.82 -10.14
N THR A 153 7.26 -14.18 -11.42
CA THR A 153 6.68 -13.39 -12.51
C THR A 153 5.15 -13.34 -12.42
N ALA A 154 4.49 -14.47 -12.15
CA ALA A 154 3.03 -14.51 -12.00
C ALA A 154 2.54 -13.68 -10.80
N VAL A 155 3.23 -13.78 -9.66
CA VAL A 155 2.91 -13.00 -8.46
C VAL A 155 3.14 -11.50 -8.71
N ASN A 156 4.27 -11.11 -9.28
CA ASN A 156 4.52 -9.71 -9.61
C ASN A 156 3.49 -9.17 -10.62
N ALA A 157 3.07 -9.95 -11.61
CA ALA A 157 2.02 -9.57 -12.54
C ALA A 157 0.67 -9.33 -11.83
N ALA A 158 0.32 -10.16 -10.83
CA ALA A 158 -0.87 -9.94 -10.02
C ALA A 158 -0.80 -8.65 -9.19
N VAL A 159 0.36 -8.34 -8.61
CA VAL A 159 0.59 -7.07 -7.88
C VAL A 159 0.48 -5.87 -8.83
N LEU A 160 1.02 -5.98 -10.04
CA LEU A 160 0.88 -4.94 -11.07
C LEU A 160 -0.58 -4.69 -11.44
N GLY A 161 -1.37 -5.75 -11.64
CA GLY A 161 -2.80 -5.63 -11.89
C GLY A 161 -3.59 -5.00 -10.73
N LEU A 162 -3.21 -5.32 -9.49
CA LEU A 162 -3.78 -4.68 -8.29
C LEU A 162 -3.43 -3.18 -8.24
N ASN A 163 -2.16 -2.84 -8.46
CA ASN A 163 -1.71 -1.45 -8.49
C ASN A 163 -2.40 -0.65 -9.59
N GLN A 164 -2.59 -1.25 -10.78
CA GLN A 164 -3.34 -0.61 -11.85
C GLN A 164 -4.79 -0.34 -11.42
N THR A 165 -5.45 -1.31 -10.79
CA THR A 165 -6.82 -1.14 -10.26
C THR A 165 -6.91 0.00 -9.25
N ILE A 166 -5.91 0.13 -8.37
CA ILE A 166 -5.84 1.23 -7.40
C ILE A 166 -5.64 2.58 -8.10
N SER A 167 -4.70 2.65 -9.06
CA SER A 167 -4.45 3.86 -9.84
C SER A 167 -5.70 4.30 -10.60
N ASP A 168 -6.38 3.37 -11.28
CA ASP A 168 -7.61 3.65 -12.03
C ASP A 168 -8.72 4.17 -11.11
N ALA A 169 -8.83 3.63 -9.89
CA ALA A 169 -9.80 4.11 -8.90
C ALA A 169 -9.49 5.54 -8.42
N VAL A 170 -8.22 5.85 -8.18
CA VAL A 170 -7.76 7.21 -7.85
C VAL A 170 -8.04 8.16 -9.00
N GLU A 171 -7.69 7.78 -10.23
CA GLU A 171 -7.96 8.58 -11.44
C GLU A 171 -9.44 8.85 -11.64
N LYS A 172 -10.30 7.84 -11.42
CA LYS A 172 -11.75 7.98 -11.48
C LYS A 172 -12.27 8.98 -10.45
N GLN A 173 -11.75 8.96 -9.22
CA GLN A 173 -12.15 9.93 -8.20
C GLN A 173 -11.61 11.34 -8.47
N ASN A 174 -10.38 11.45 -8.98
CA ASN A 174 -9.84 12.71 -9.48
C ASN A 174 -10.69 13.32 -10.59
N ALA A 175 -11.14 12.49 -11.54
CA ALA A 175 -12.05 12.92 -12.61
C ALA A 175 -13.43 13.38 -12.08
N ALA A 176 -13.82 12.92 -10.88
CA ALA A 176 -15.01 13.37 -10.17
C ALA A 176 -14.77 14.62 -9.30
N GLY A 177 -13.56 15.21 -9.35
CA GLY A 177 -13.18 16.42 -8.63
C GLY A 177 -12.70 16.19 -7.19
N LEU A 178 -12.50 14.94 -6.78
CA LEU A 178 -11.95 14.61 -5.48
C LEU A 178 -10.41 14.64 -5.57
N PRO A 179 -9.70 15.37 -4.71
CA PRO A 179 -8.27 15.62 -4.88
C PRO A 179 -7.41 14.50 -4.25
N LEU A 180 -7.28 13.38 -4.98
CA LEU A 180 -6.48 12.22 -4.56
C LEU A 180 -5.18 12.15 -5.37
N ALA A 181 -4.14 11.57 -4.81
CA ALA A 181 -2.95 11.18 -5.55
C ALA A 181 -2.64 9.70 -5.37
N TYR A 182 -2.14 9.07 -6.42
CA TYR A 182 -1.59 7.72 -6.40
C TYR A 182 -0.06 7.79 -6.42
N ILE A 183 0.58 6.98 -5.59
CA ILE A 183 2.02 6.77 -5.68
C ILE A 183 2.36 5.28 -5.64
N GLY A 184 3.12 4.84 -6.64
CA GLY A 184 3.76 3.52 -6.63
C GLY A 184 4.99 3.52 -5.72
N VAL A 185 5.56 2.34 -5.52
CA VAL A 185 6.81 2.18 -4.78
C VAL A 185 7.74 1.26 -5.56
N ASP A 186 9.01 1.65 -5.69
CA ASP A 186 9.99 0.91 -6.48
C ASP A 186 10.93 0.08 -5.60
N PHE A 187 10.78 -1.24 -5.66
CA PHE A 187 11.63 -2.22 -4.96
C PHE A 187 12.57 -2.95 -5.94
N THR A 188 12.86 -2.36 -7.11
CA THR A 188 13.76 -2.96 -8.10
C THR A 188 15.10 -3.33 -7.45
N GLY A 189 15.51 -4.60 -7.57
CA GLY A 189 16.73 -5.14 -6.94
C GLY A 189 16.60 -5.47 -5.44
N HIS A 190 15.43 -5.26 -4.85
CA HIS A 190 15.15 -5.46 -3.42
C HIS A 190 13.96 -6.40 -3.17
N GLY A 191 13.47 -7.12 -4.19
CA GLY A 191 12.45 -8.15 -4.01
C GLY A 191 12.99 -9.43 -3.37
N ILE A 192 12.09 -10.35 -2.98
CA ILE A 192 12.46 -11.71 -2.55
C ILE A 192 13.27 -12.37 -3.66
N GLY A 193 14.43 -12.92 -3.30
CA GLY A 193 15.38 -13.51 -4.25
C GLY A 193 16.59 -12.62 -4.54
N SER A 194 16.52 -11.32 -4.19
CA SER A 194 17.67 -10.43 -4.29
C SER A 194 18.66 -10.62 -3.14
N GLY A 195 19.86 -10.02 -3.27
CA GLY A 195 20.89 -10.04 -2.23
C GLY A 195 20.58 -9.16 -1.01
N THR A 196 19.65 -8.20 -1.14
CA THR A 196 19.27 -7.27 -0.07
C THR A 196 17.75 -7.06 -0.07
N PRO A 197 16.96 -8.09 0.26
CA PRO A 197 15.52 -8.03 0.11
C PRO A 197 14.89 -7.06 1.12
N TRP A 198 14.03 -6.17 0.62
CA TRP A 198 13.16 -5.30 1.41
C TRP A 198 11.79 -5.91 1.67
N ILE A 199 11.58 -7.16 1.26
CA ILE A 199 10.38 -7.95 1.57
C ILE A 199 10.78 -9.18 2.38
N SER A 200 10.06 -9.44 3.47
CA SER A 200 10.26 -10.62 4.30
C SER A 200 9.78 -11.88 3.58
N ARG A 201 10.67 -12.88 3.40
CA ARG A 201 10.32 -14.13 2.68
C ARG A 201 9.44 -15.09 3.50
N SER A 202 9.51 -15.05 4.83
CA SER A 202 8.89 -16.05 5.68
C SER A 202 8.54 -15.51 7.07
N GLY A 203 7.85 -16.33 7.86
CA GLY A 203 7.45 -16.00 9.23
C GLY A 203 6.19 -15.14 9.30
N PRO A 204 5.86 -14.59 10.48
CA PRO A 204 4.61 -13.87 10.71
C PRO A 204 4.43 -12.60 9.87
N ALA A 205 5.50 -12.07 9.28
CA ALA A 205 5.49 -10.91 8.39
C ALA A 205 5.83 -11.27 6.94
N ALA A 206 5.69 -12.54 6.54
CA ALA A 206 5.94 -12.96 5.16
C ALA A 206 5.19 -12.04 4.17
N PHE A 207 5.87 -11.68 3.09
CA PHE A 207 5.40 -10.77 2.03
C PHE A 207 5.15 -9.32 2.46
N HIS A 208 5.62 -8.92 3.64
CA HIS A 208 5.58 -7.52 4.07
C HIS A 208 6.95 -6.84 3.97
N PRO A 209 6.96 -5.51 3.82
CA PRO A 209 8.19 -4.73 3.86
C PRO A 209 9.00 -4.96 5.14
N THR A 210 10.32 -4.96 5.00
CA THR A 210 11.24 -4.80 6.12
C THR A 210 11.26 -3.32 6.55
N VAL A 211 12.04 -3.01 7.58
CA VAL A 211 12.29 -1.61 7.98
C VAL A 211 12.80 -0.77 6.81
N ASP A 212 13.71 -1.30 5.99
CA ASP A 212 14.26 -0.59 4.84
C ASP A 212 13.21 -0.37 3.76
N GLY A 213 12.37 -1.40 3.50
CA GLY A 213 11.24 -1.28 2.60
C GLY A 213 10.21 -0.23 3.06
N TYR A 214 9.95 -0.10 4.36
CA TYR A 214 9.11 0.99 4.86
C TYR A 214 9.75 2.37 4.73
N GLY A 215 11.09 2.44 4.81
CA GLY A 215 11.84 3.64 4.49
C GLY A 215 11.64 4.08 3.03
N GLU A 216 11.57 3.12 2.10
CA GLU A 216 11.29 3.39 0.69
C GLU A 216 9.91 4.00 0.48
N TYR A 217 8.86 3.40 1.05
CA TYR A 217 7.51 3.98 1.01
C TYR A 217 7.47 5.42 1.53
N ALA A 218 8.13 5.68 2.66
CA ALA A 218 8.21 7.02 3.21
C ALA A 218 8.99 7.98 2.30
N ARG A 219 10.05 7.51 1.63
CA ARG A 219 10.82 8.32 0.69
C ARG A 219 9.98 8.74 -0.52
N GLU A 220 9.21 7.83 -1.09
CA GLU A 220 8.29 8.13 -2.19
C GLU A 220 7.23 9.16 -1.77
N LEU A 221 6.68 9.04 -0.56
CA LEU A 221 5.81 10.05 0.00
C LEU A 221 6.50 11.41 0.18
N VAL A 222 7.75 11.46 0.66
CA VAL A 222 8.52 12.71 0.76
C VAL A 222 8.77 13.31 -0.64
N TRP A 223 9.05 12.48 -1.64
CA TRP A 223 9.26 12.93 -3.02
C TRP A 223 8.01 13.61 -3.58
N LEU A 224 6.82 13.02 -3.37
CA LEU A 224 5.55 13.60 -3.82
C LEU A 224 5.09 14.79 -2.97
N LEU A 225 5.26 14.69 -1.64
CA LEU A 225 4.63 15.59 -0.69
C LEU A 225 5.51 16.76 -0.24
N GLY A 226 6.82 16.62 -0.36
CA GLY A 226 7.79 17.54 0.22
C GLY A 226 7.98 17.33 1.73
N ARG A 227 8.64 18.29 2.38
CA ARG A 227 8.84 18.34 3.84
C ARG A 227 8.17 19.59 4.41
N ALA A 228 7.90 19.58 5.71
CA ALA A 228 7.36 20.72 6.44
C ALA A 228 8.41 21.76 6.83
#